data_AF-A0A7K0S438-F1
#
_entry.id   AF-A0A7K0S438-F1
#
_cell.length_a   1.000
_cell.length_b   1.000
_cell.length_c   1.000
_cell.angle_alpha   90.00
_cell.angle_beta   90.00
_cell.angle_gamma   90.00
#
_symmetry.space_group_name_H-M   'P 1'
#
loop_
_entity.id
_entity.type
_entity.pdbx_description
1 polymer ?
#
loop_
_entity_poly.entity_id
_entity_poly.type
_entity_poly.pdbx_seq_one_letter_code
_entity_poly.pdbx_strand_id
1 'polypeptide(L)'
;MLVDFVIAIAIIASAYFGFRNGFMKTLFSTIGYIAGGLLGLYLSLNYTHAWSLDFKRVALVIAAIALGGYIGSFSGRAVARGFRATLIRGPLGFLDNLLGAVVEIARAVVLIYLLASVLLWSPWQSAKTAVAESTIYPKIGAKLPGVITQVQEQIKNEFLNLRL
;
A
#
# COMPACT_ATOMS: atom_id res chain seq x y z
N MET A 1 5.12 13.72 -14.99
CA MET A 1 5.81 14.52 -13.93
C MET A 1 5.03 14.66 -12.62
N LEU A 2 3.72 14.93 -12.64
CA LEU A 2 2.91 15.07 -11.41
C LEU A 2 2.99 13.82 -10.51
N VAL A 3 2.86 12.62 -11.09
CA VAL A 3 2.94 11.35 -10.36
C VAL A 3 4.28 11.19 -9.66
N ASP A 4 5.38 11.56 -10.29
CA ASP A 4 6.72 11.46 -9.70
C ASP A 4 6.85 12.34 -8.45
N PHE A 5 6.25 13.54 -8.46
CA PHE A 5 6.20 14.43 -7.30
C PHE A 5 5.36 13.87 -6.16
N VAL A 6 4.20 13.28 -6.48
CA VAL A 6 3.34 12.60 -5.49
C VAL A 6 4.07 11.41 -4.86
N ILE A 7 4.77 10.61 -5.67
CA ILE A 7 5.58 9.49 -5.19
C ILE A 7 6.71 9.99 -4.28
N ALA A 8 7.41 11.05 -4.67
CA ALA A 8 8.49 11.62 -3.87
C ALA A 8 7.98 12.10 -2.50
N ILE A 9 6.86 12.85 -2.47
CA ILE A 9 6.24 13.30 -1.21
C ILE A 9 5.83 12.10 -0.36
N ALA A 10 5.21 11.07 -0.97
CA ALA A 10 4.79 9.88 -0.25
C ALA A 10 5.99 9.15 0.39
N ILE A 11 7.11 9.01 -0.34
CA ILE A 11 8.34 8.40 0.20
C ILE A 11 8.90 9.22 1.37
N ILE A 12 8.97 10.55 1.24
CA ILE A 12 9.48 11.43 2.31
C ILE A 12 8.58 11.36 3.54
N ALA A 13 7.26 11.42 3.36
CA ALA A 13 6.29 11.30 4.44
C ALA A 13 6.41 9.94 5.13
N SER A 14 6.51 8.85 4.36
CA SER A 14 6.69 7.50 4.88
C SER A 14 8.00 7.35 5.65
N ALA A 15 9.10 7.92 5.15
CA ALA A 15 10.36 7.94 5.88
C ALA A 15 10.21 8.62 7.24
N TYR A 16 9.57 9.79 7.28
CA TYR A 16 9.34 10.54 8.52
C TYR A 16 8.44 9.78 9.51
N PHE A 17 7.32 9.23 9.03
CA PHE A 17 6.39 8.49 9.90
C PHE A 17 6.97 7.17 10.40
N GLY A 18 7.70 6.43 9.55
CA GLY A 18 8.39 5.21 9.95
C GLY A 18 9.50 5.49 10.97
N PHE A 19 10.28 6.55 10.75
CA PHE A 19 11.32 6.97 11.69
C PHE A 19 10.75 7.34 13.06
N ARG A 20 9.63 8.06 13.10
CA ARG A 20 9.00 8.47 14.37
C ARG A 20 8.33 7.32 15.11
N ASN A 21 7.82 6.33 14.39
CA ASN A 21 7.08 5.22 14.99
C ASN A 21 7.98 4.10 15.54
N GLY A 22 9.21 3.99 15.06
CA GLY A 22 10.11 2.88 15.39
C GLY A 22 9.79 1.61 14.59
N PHE A 23 10.71 0.63 14.59
CA PHE A 23 10.61 -0.56 13.74
C PHE A 23 9.40 -1.41 14.08
N MET A 24 9.24 -1.77 15.36
CA MET A 24 8.24 -2.75 15.77
C MET A 24 6.81 -2.24 15.53
N LYS A 25 6.53 -0.98 15.88
CA LYS A 25 5.24 -0.35 15.63
C LYS A 25 4.94 -0.28 14.13
N THR A 26 5.94 0.04 13.32
CA THR A 26 5.79 0.13 11.86
C THR A 26 5.58 -1.24 11.23
N LEU A 27 6.26 -2.28 11.72
CA LEU A 27 6.12 -3.65 11.24
C LEU A 27 4.70 -4.18 11.48
N PHE A 28 4.21 -4.11 12.72
CA PHE A 28 2.84 -4.55 13.04
C PHE A 28 1.78 -3.69 12.34
N SER A 29 2.00 -2.37 12.21
CA SER A 29 1.16 -1.49 11.42
C SER A 29 1.10 -1.92 9.96
N THR A 30 2.24 -2.34 9.39
CA THR A 30 2.34 -2.79 8.00
C THR A 30 1.58 -4.09 7.78
N ILE A 31 1.76 -5.07 8.68
CA ILE A 31 1.01 -6.33 8.65
C ILE A 31 -0.49 -6.05 8.75
N GLY A 32 -0.89 -5.21 9.71
CA GLY A 32 -2.28 -4.80 9.87
C GLY A 32 -2.83 -4.08 8.64
N TYR A 33 -2.05 -3.20 8.02
CA TYR A 33 -2.45 -2.51 6.80
C TYR A 33 -2.67 -3.48 5.64
N ILE A 34 -1.76 -4.44 5.43
CA ILE A 34 -1.88 -5.43 4.36
C ILE A 34 -3.11 -6.30 4.60
N ALA A 35 -3.26 -6.85 5.81
CA ALA A 35 -4.41 -7.69 6.15
C ALA A 35 -5.74 -6.92 5.99
N GLY A 36 -5.81 -5.69 6.50
CA GLY A 36 -6.99 -4.84 6.38
C GLY A 36 -7.28 -4.42 4.94
N GLY A 37 -6.25 -4.14 4.15
CA GLY A 37 -6.37 -3.78 2.73
C GLY A 37 -6.88 -4.95 1.88
N LEU A 38 -6.36 -6.16 2.11
CA LEU A 38 -6.82 -7.39 1.45
C LEU A 38 -8.27 -7.72 1.84
N LEU A 39 -8.63 -7.57 3.11
CA LEU A 39 -10.02 -7.73 3.54
C LEU A 39 -10.94 -6.69 2.90
N GLY A 40 -10.51 -5.43 2.83
CA GLY A 40 -11.23 -4.36 2.14
C GLY A 40 -11.43 -4.66 0.65
N LEU A 41 -10.39 -5.14 -0.04
CA LEU A 41 -10.44 -5.60 -1.41
C LEU A 41 -11.49 -6.71 -1.56
N TYR A 42 -11.36 -7.80 -0.81
CA TYR A 42 -12.25 -8.96 -0.88
C TYR A 42 -13.71 -8.57 -0.65
N LEU A 43 -14.00 -7.77 0.39
CA LEU A 43 -15.35 -7.29 0.68
C LEU A 43 -15.89 -6.40 -0.44
N SER A 44 -15.07 -5.50 -0.99
CA SER A 44 -15.49 -4.60 -2.07
C SER A 44 -15.76 -5.33 -3.37
N LEU A 45 -14.95 -6.34 -3.71
CA LEU A 45 -15.15 -7.16 -4.90
C LEU A 45 -16.39 -8.04 -4.75
N ASN A 46 -16.58 -8.67 -3.59
CA ASN A 46 -17.79 -9.44 -3.32
C ASN A 46 -19.05 -8.57 -3.38
N TYR A 47 -18.98 -7.32 -2.90
CA TYR A 47 -20.11 -6.39 -2.98
C TYR A 47 -20.38 -5.88 -4.41
N THR A 48 -19.33 -5.67 -5.21
CA THR A 48 -19.42 -5.08 -6.56
C THR A 48 -19.37 -6.11 -7.69
N HIS A 49 -19.48 -7.40 -7.40
CA HIS A 49 -19.30 -8.49 -8.37
C HIS A 49 -20.25 -8.38 -9.58
N ALA A 50 -21.47 -7.91 -9.36
CA ALA A 50 -22.50 -7.73 -10.38
C ALA A 50 -22.46 -6.35 -11.07
N TRP A 51 -21.57 -5.45 -10.64
CA TRP A 51 -21.49 -4.10 -11.18
C TRP A 51 -20.62 -4.06 -12.44
N SER A 52 -21.01 -3.24 -13.41
CA SER A 52 -20.16 -2.88 -14.55
C SER A 52 -18.84 -2.26 -14.07
N LEU A 53 -17.79 -2.42 -14.88
CA LEU A 53 -16.47 -1.84 -14.60
C LEU A 53 -16.47 -0.34 -14.89
N ASP A 54 -17.18 0.41 -14.05
CA ASP A 54 -17.33 1.86 -14.13
C ASP A 54 -16.48 2.56 -13.07
N PHE A 55 -16.31 3.88 -13.23
CA PHE A 55 -15.62 4.74 -12.27
C PHE A 55 -16.09 4.52 -10.82
N LYS A 56 -17.38 4.30 -10.59
CA LYS A 56 -17.95 4.05 -9.26
C LYS A 56 -17.42 2.77 -8.61
N ARG A 57 -17.32 1.68 -9.38
CA ARG A 57 -16.78 0.40 -8.90
C ARG A 57 -15.31 0.56 -8.52
N VAL A 58 -14.53 1.20 -9.39
CA VAL A 58 -13.09 1.44 -9.14
C VAL A 58 -12.88 2.33 -7.91
N ALA A 59 -13.63 3.43 -7.80
CA ALA A 59 -13.55 4.33 -6.66
C ALA A 59 -13.90 3.62 -5.35
N LEU A 60 -14.94 2.77 -5.34
CA LEU A 60 -15.32 1.99 -4.17
C LEU A 60 -14.24 0.99 -3.76
N VAL A 61 -13.68 0.24 -4.72
CA VAL A 61 -12.60 -0.72 -4.45
C VAL A 61 -11.37 -0.02 -3.86
N ILE A 62 -10.93 1.09 -4.48
CA ILE A 62 -9.79 1.87 -3.97
C ILE A 62 -10.09 2.41 -2.56
N ALA A 63 -11.29 2.95 -2.33
CA ALA A 63 -11.70 3.46 -1.03
C ALA A 63 -11.73 2.35 0.04
N ALA A 64 -12.25 1.16 -0.30
CA ALA A 64 -12.32 0.03 0.61
C ALA A 64 -10.93 -0.50 0.99
N ILE A 65 -10.00 -0.60 0.03
CA ILE A 65 -8.60 -0.96 0.31
C ILE A 65 -7.95 0.07 1.23
N ALA A 66 -8.13 1.36 0.94
CA ALA A 66 -7.54 2.45 1.72
C ALA A 66 -8.08 2.48 3.15
N LEU A 67 -9.41 2.38 3.32
CA LEU A 67 -10.07 2.37 4.63
C LEU A 67 -9.73 1.10 5.42
N GLY A 68 -9.84 -0.08 4.78
CA GLY A 68 -9.49 -1.35 5.39
C GLY A 68 -8.03 -1.37 5.85
N GLY A 69 -7.11 -0.91 5.01
CA GLY A 69 -5.71 -0.77 5.36
C GLY A 69 -5.49 0.22 6.51
N TYR A 70 -6.17 1.37 6.52
CA TYR A 70 -6.04 2.34 7.61
C TYR A 70 -6.51 1.78 8.95
N ILE A 71 -7.66 1.10 8.98
CA ILE A 71 -8.20 0.44 10.17
C ILE A 71 -7.25 -0.66 10.64
N GLY A 72 -6.80 -1.52 9.71
CA GLY A 72 -5.87 -2.59 10.04
C GLY A 72 -4.53 -2.08 10.58
N SER A 73 -3.98 -1.00 10.00
CA SER A 73 -2.79 -0.31 10.52
C SER A 73 -2.99 0.19 11.94
N PHE A 74 -4.15 0.78 12.24
CA PHE A 74 -4.45 1.26 13.58
C PHE A 74 -4.46 0.12 14.60
N SER A 75 -5.11 -1.00 14.25
CA SER A 75 -5.12 -2.22 15.06
C SER A 75 -3.71 -2.80 15.26
N GLY A 76 -2.91 -2.88 14.19
CA GLY A 76 -1.52 -3.32 14.28
C GLY A 76 -0.67 -2.45 15.23
N ARG A 77 -0.85 -1.13 15.18
CA ARG A 77 -0.21 -0.20 16.13
C ARG A 77 -0.71 -0.36 17.56
N ALA A 78 -1.95 -0.77 17.76
CA ALA A 78 -2.47 -1.08 19.09
C ALA A 78 -1.83 -2.36 19.65
N VAL A 79 -1.72 -3.42 18.83
CA VAL A 79 -1.02 -4.66 19.20
C VAL A 79 0.45 -4.39 19.55
N ALA A 80 1.15 -3.60 18.73
CA ALA A 80 2.55 -3.24 18.97
C ALA A 80 2.77 -2.48 20.30
N ARG A 81 1.77 -1.73 20.78
CA ARG A 81 1.84 -1.06 22.09
C ARG A 81 1.75 -2.04 23.27
N GLY A 82 1.07 -3.18 23.08
CA GLY A 82 0.92 -4.21 24.10
C GLY A 82 2.21 -4.99 24.37
N PHE A 83 3.06 -5.12 23.35
CA PHE A 83 4.45 -5.55 23.56
C PHE A 83 5.17 -4.42 24.29
N ARG A 84 5.55 -4.63 25.56
CA ARG A 84 6.34 -3.69 26.43
C ARG A 84 7.72 -3.30 25.85
N ALA A 85 7.97 -3.59 24.58
CA ALA A 85 9.25 -3.62 23.91
C ALA A 85 9.57 -2.33 23.14
N THR A 86 9.32 -1.16 23.73
CA THR A 86 10.22 -0.01 23.46
C THR A 86 11.52 -0.24 24.24
N LEU A 87 12.11 -1.42 24.05
CA LEU A 87 13.24 -1.98 24.81
C LEU A 87 14.58 -1.38 24.37
N ILE A 88 14.56 -0.42 23.45
CA ILE A 88 15.75 0.21 22.90
C ILE A 88 15.76 1.69 23.27
N ARG A 89 16.09 1.97 24.54
CA ARG A 89 16.40 3.33 25.01
C ARG A 89 17.91 3.55 24.91
N GLY A 90 18.35 4.52 24.13
CA GLY A 90 19.78 4.83 23.90
C GLY A 90 20.15 4.92 22.41
N PRO A 91 21.44 4.85 22.03
CA PRO A 91 21.91 5.00 20.65
C PRO A 91 21.35 3.95 19.68
N LEU A 92 21.00 2.76 20.19
CA LEU A 92 20.34 1.71 19.41
C LEU A 92 18.91 2.10 18.99
N GLY A 93 18.28 3.09 19.66
CA GLY A 93 16.94 3.58 19.28
C GLY A 93 16.94 4.31 17.95
N PHE A 94 18.09 4.86 17.53
CA PHE A 94 18.25 5.40 16.19
C PHE A 94 18.16 4.30 15.12
N LEU A 95 18.73 3.12 15.39
CA LEU A 95 18.62 1.97 14.48
C LEU A 95 17.19 1.45 14.40
N ASP A 96 16.46 1.41 15.54
CA ASP A 96 15.04 1.06 15.55
C ASP A 96 14.20 2.02 14.69
N ASN A 97 14.43 3.32 14.84
CA ASN A 97 13.76 4.34 14.04
C ASN A 97 14.15 4.24 12.55
N LEU A 98 15.43 4.03 12.24
CA LEU A 98 15.90 3.86 10.86
C LEU A 98 15.26 2.64 10.19
N LEU A 99 15.21 1.51 10.89
CA LEU A 99 14.52 0.30 10.42
C LEU A 99 13.01 0.55 10.26
N GLY A 100 12.40 1.31 11.16
CA GLY A 100 11.01 1.79 11.00
C GLY A 100 10.82 2.60 9.72
N ALA A 101 11.71 3.54 9.42
CA ALA A 101 11.67 4.31 8.18
C ALA A 101 11.77 3.40 6.95
N VAL A 102 12.71 2.45 6.95
CA VAL A 102 12.89 1.48 5.85
C VAL A 102 11.62 0.66 5.61
N VAL A 103 10.98 0.15 6.68
CA VAL A 103 9.73 -0.63 6.54
C VAL A 103 8.60 0.23 5.99
N GLU A 104 8.41 1.45 6.49
CA GLU A 104 7.31 2.31 6.04
C GLU A 104 7.52 2.77 4.59
N ILE A 105 8.78 3.05 4.18
CA ILE A 105 9.12 3.35 2.78
C ILE A 105 8.82 2.12 1.89
N ALA A 106 9.28 0.93 2.29
CA ALA A 106 9.03 -0.29 1.53
C ALA A 106 7.54 -0.54 1.34
N ARG A 107 6.75 -0.38 2.41
CA ARG A 107 5.28 -0.44 2.35
C ARG A 107 4.72 0.59 1.38
N ALA A 108 5.15 1.85 1.46
CA ALA A 108 4.63 2.91 0.59
C ALA A 108 4.93 2.64 -0.89
N VAL A 109 6.15 2.20 -1.20
CA VAL A 109 6.56 1.83 -2.57
C VAL A 109 5.67 0.72 -3.12
N VAL A 110 5.43 -0.34 -2.34
CA VAL A 110 4.54 -1.44 -2.74
C VAL A 110 3.11 -0.95 -2.97
N LEU A 111 2.57 -0.14 -2.06
CA LEU A 111 1.19 0.35 -2.19
C LEU A 111 1.00 1.28 -3.37
N ILE A 112 1.93 2.21 -3.59
CA ILE A 112 1.95 3.09 -4.76
C ILE A 112 1.95 2.25 -6.03
N TYR A 113 2.80 1.23 -6.09
CA TYR A 113 2.88 0.35 -7.26
C TYR A 113 1.58 -0.40 -7.53
N LEU A 114 0.97 -0.98 -6.49
CA LEU A 114 -0.30 -1.71 -6.63
C LEU A 114 -1.45 -0.76 -7.03
N LEU A 115 -1.58 0.39 -6.38
CA LEU A 115 -2.61 1.39 -6.72
C LEU A 115 -2.44 1.93 -8.14
N ALA A 116 -1.21 2.25 -8.55
CA ALA A 116 -0.91 2.66 -9.91
C ALA A 116 -1.26 1.57 -10.93
N SER A 117 -1.01 0.29 -10.59
CA SER A 117 -1.41 -0.85 -11.44
C SER A 117 -2.93 -0.94 -11.61
N VAL A 118 -3.69 -0.80 -10.52
CA VAL A 118 -5.16 -0.78 -10.57
C VAL A 118 -5.67 0.41 -11.39
N LEU A 119 -5.06 1.60 -11.26
CA LEU A 119 -5.39 2.76 -12.07
C LEU A 119 -5.11 2.53 -13.56
N LEU A 120 -4.01 1.83 -13.90
CA LEU A 120 -3.68 1.46 -15.28
C LEU A 120 -4.73 0.54 -15.92
N TRP A 121 -5.36 -0.32 -15.12
CA TRP A 121 -6.44 -1.21 -15.59
C TRP A 121 -7.82 -0.55 -15.57
N SER A 122 -7.94 0.62 -14.96
CA SER A 122 -9.22 1.31 -14.83
C SER A 122 -9.69 1.95 -16.15
N PRO A 123 -10.99 2.21 -16.32
CA PRO A 123 -11.48 3.00 -17.45
C PRO A 123 -11.05 4.48 -17.39
N TRP A 124 -10.44 4.95 -16.30
CA TRP A 124 -10.12 6.37 -16.11
C TRP A 124 -8.90 6.81 -16.92
N GLN A 125 -9.16 7.47 -18.06
CA GLN A 125 -8.10 7.87 -18.99
C GLN A 125 -7.07 8.85 -18.41
N SER A 126 -7.50 9.87 -17.66
CA SER A 126 -6.58 10.85 -17.08
C SER A 126 -5.60 10.22 -16.08
N ALA A 127 -6.08 9.27 -15.26
CA ALA A 127 -5.21 8.55 -14.32
C ALA A 127 -4.23 7.63 -15.05
N LYS A 128 -4.69 6.94 -16.11
CA LYS A 128 -3.83 6.11 -16.97
C LYS A 128 -2.69 6.91 -17.58
N THR A 129 -3.01 8.04 -18.22
CA THR A 129 -1.99 8.91 -18.84
C THR A 129 -0.99 9.42 -17.80
N ALA A 130 -1.47 9.86 -16.63
CA ALA A 130 -0.60 10.36 -15.58
C ALA A 130 0.40 9.30 -15.06
N VAL A 131 -0.05 8.05 -14.92
CA VAL A 131 0.82 6.93 -14.50
C VAL A 131 1.76 6.50 -15.64
N ALA A 132 1.28 6.46 -16.88
CA ALA A 132 2.08 6.09 -18.04
C ALA A 132 3.23 7.07 -18.31
N GLU A 133 3.04 8.36 -18.00
CA GLU A 133 4.07 9.40 -18.07
C GLU A 133 5.06 9.38 -16.88
N SER A 134 4.89 8.47 -15.92
CA SER A 134 5.80 8.37 -14.76
C SER A 134 7.11 7.69 -15.13
N THR A 135 8.22 8.34 -14.79
CA THR A 135 9.57 7.77 -14.94
C THR A 135 9.95 6.85 -13.77
N ILE A 136 9.27 6.96 -12.64
CA ILE A 136 9.58 6.23 -11.40
C ILE A 136 8.83 4.89 -11.33
N TYR A 137 7.56 4.85 -11.76
CA TYR A 137 6.73 3.64 -11.73
C TYR A 137 7.39 2.39 -12.37
N PRO A 138 7.91 2.43 -13.62
CA PRO A 138 8.53 1.25 -14.23
C PRO A 138 9.80 0.79 -13.50
N LYS A 139 10.55 1.74 -12.90
CA LYS A 139 11.77 1.42 -12.13
C LYS A 139 11.46 0.73 -10.81
N ILE A 140 10.33 1.06 -10.18
CA ILE A 140 9.84 0.37 -8.98
C ILE A 140 9.51 -1.07 -9.34
N GLY A 141 8.70 -1.28 -10.39
CA GLY A 141 8.28 -2.62 -10.83
C GLY A 141 9.46 -3.57 -11.07
N ALA A 142 10.53 -3.09 -11.73
CA ALA A 142 11.72 -3.89 -12.02
C ALA A 142 12.53 -4.33 -10.79
N LYS A 143 12.35 -3.66 -9.64
CA LYS A 143 13.11 -3.95 -8.40
C LYS A 143 12.29 -4.65 -7.33
N LEU A 144 10.99 -4.87 -7.56
CA LEU A 144 10.13 -5.55 -6.59
C LEU A 144 10.38 -7.07 -6.58
N PRO A 145 10.32 -7.71 -5.40
CA PRO A 145 10.44 -9.17 -5.32
C PRO A 145 9.21 -9.85 -5.97
N GLY A 146 9.41 -11.04 -6.52
CA GLY A 146 8.37 -11.78 -7.27
C GLY A 146 7.07 -12.08 -6.51
N VAL A 147 7.10 -12.04 -5.16
CA VAL A 147 5.89 -12.15 -4.34
C VAL A 147 4.92 -10.99 -4.61
N ILE A 148 5.43 -9.78 -4.86
CA ILE A 148 4.58 -8.61 -5.13
C ILE A 148 3.95 -8.70 -6.52
N THR A 149 4.67 -9.23 -7.50
CA THR A 149 4.13 -9.44 -8.86
C THR A 149 3.05 -10.52 -8.86
N GLN A 150 3.18 -11.56 -8.05
CA GLN A 150 2.11 -12.57 -7.86
C GLN A 150 0.84 -11.95 -7.27
N VAL A 151 0.98 -11.12 -6.22
CA VAL A 151 -0.16 -10.40 -5.64
C VAL A 151 -0.80 -9.47 -6.67
N GLN A 152 0.01 -8.77 -7.48
CA GLN A 152 -0.49 -7.93 -8.56
C GLN A 152 -1.30 -8.74 -9.59
N GLU A 153 -0.83 -9.92 -10.00
CA GLU A 153 -1.55 -10.80 -10.92
C GLU A 153 -2.87 -11.31 -10.34
N GLN A 154 -2.89 -11.71 -9.06
CA GLN A 154 -4.12 -12.11 -8.38
C GLN A 154 -5.15 -10.97 -8.35
N ILE A 155 -4.70 -9.76 -7.97
CA ILE A 155 -5.56 -8.57 -7.97
C ILE A 155 -6.05 -8.28 -9.39
N LYS A 156 -5.19 -8.40 -10.41
CA LYS A 156 -5.57 -8.19 -11.80
C LYS A 156 -6.69 -9.13 -12.24
N ASN A 157 -6.55 -10.42 -11.94
CA ASN A 157 -7.51 -11.45 -12.34
C ASN A 157 -8.87 -11.22 -11.67
N GLU A 158 -8.87 -10.96 -10.36
CA GLU A 158 -10.10 -10.66 -9.62
C GLU A 158 -10.74 -9.34 -10.07
N PHE A 159 -9.94 -8.30 -10.29
CA PHE A 159 -10.44 -6.98 -10.66
C PHE A 159 -11.03 -6.95 -12.07
N LEU A 160 -10.40 -7.61 -13.03
CA LEU A 160 -10.84 -7.65 -14.43
C LEU A 160 -11.97 -8.65 -14.68
N ASN A 161 -12.44 -9.39 -13.67
CA ASN A 161 -13.38 -10.50 -13.86
C ASN A 161 -12.89 -11.51 -14.91
N LEU A 162 -11.57 -11.63 -15.11
CA LEU A 162 -10.97 -12.72 -15.87
C LEU A 162 -11.03 -13.95 -14.96
N ARG A 163 -12.23 -14.53 -14.88
CA ARG A 163 -12.50 -15.69 -14.03
C ARG A 163 -11.48 -16.79 -14.34
N LEU A 164 -10.99 -17.40 -13.26
CA LEU A 164 -10.72 -18.84 -13.23
C LEU A 164 -11.84 -19.62 -13.93
#